data_AF-R7FTZ5-F1
#
_entry.id   AF-R7FTZ5-F1
#
_cell.length_a   1.000
_cell.length_b   1.000
_cell.length_c   1.000
_cell.angle_alpha   90.00
_cell.angle_beta   90.00
_cell.angle_gamma   90.00
#
_symmetry.space_group_name_H-M   'P 1'
#
loop_
_entity.id
_entity.type
_entity.pdbx_description
1 polymer ?
#
loop_
_entity_poly.entity_id
_entity_poly.type
_entity_poly.pdbx_seq_one_letter_code
_entity_poly.pdbx_strand_id
1 'polypeptide(L)'
;MSWKNLKTFAIVVLLIMNVFFGTEVYRQYKRMNYYSEKEISSVTELLSESGIYVNEDILRAKKLSIPAYMRTSSDVELLSALRLFGNVSRGGEKYIVSNGYKTWIFGNDGSFEYRSAENVSMPVSLIESGTVSAVFMIDEYTERLEAAMNGIICFDNINALPANKGAKPSHAELYRLYTDRDTGYYVAMFLQYTDKMQTSQAFYLLIDENGEVLSGEGSISLLLPNEKLKTDCVDLLTVFFDEKRWADAYFSSGKTGRLLLSELYYSYDIYRLSDGSEYYVPTVNLIYSDGTVHSYNMIDGIKK
;
A
#
# COMPACT_ATOMS: atom_id res chain seq x y z
N MET A 1 23.81 -25.01 -56.72
CA MET A 1 22.84 -24.14 -56.01
C MET A 1 23.51 -22.78 -55.82
N SER A 2 22.87 -21.66 -56.20
CA SER A 2 23.53 -20.34 -56.11
C SER A 2 23.62 -19.89 -54.65
N TRP A 3 24.72 -19.26 -54.27
CA TRP A 3 24.94 -18.70 -52.92
C TRP A 3 23.83 -17.71 -52.50
N LYS A 4 23.22 -17.01 -53.48
CA LYS A 4 22.06 -16.14 -53.25
C LYS A 4 20.83 -16.92 -52.80
N ASN A 5 20.58 -18.10 -53.39
CA ASN A 5 19.42 -18.93 -53.02
C ASN A 5 19.61 -19.52 -51.62
N LEU A 6 20.84 -19.91 -51.26
CA LEU A 6 21.15 -20.41 -49.92
C LEU A 6 20.95 -19.33 -48.84
N LYS A 7 21.44 -18.10 -49.09
CA LYS A 7 21.22 -16.95 -48.19
C LYS A 7 19.74 -16.62 -48.02
N THR A 8 19.00 -16.60 -49.13
CA THR A 8 17.55 -16.32 -49.10
C THR A 8 16.81 -17.39 -48.29
N PHE A 9 17.13 -18.66 -48.50
CA PHE A 9 16.56 -19.77 -47.72
C PHE A 9 16.88 -19.64 -46.23
N ALA A 10 18.14 -19.36 -45.86
CA ALA A 10 18.53 -19.17 -44.47
C ALA A 10 17.80 -18.01 -43.79
N ILE A 11 17.62 -16.88 -44.49
CA ILE A 11 16.86 -15.73 -43.98
C ILE A 11 15.40 -16.11 -43.73
N VAL A 12 14.76 -16.83 -44.66
CA VAL A 12 13.36 -17.27 -44.52
C VAL A 12 13.21 -18.23 -43.34
N VAL A 13 14.11 -19.20 -43.17
CA VAL A 13 14.10 -20.13 -42.03
C VAL A 13 14.27 -19.39 -40.71
N LEU A 14 15.20 -18.43 -40.62
CA LEU A 14 15.40 -17.62 -39.41
C LEU A 14 14.16 -16.78 -39.07
N LEU A 15 13.47 -16.21 -40.07
CA LEU A 15 12.22 -15.49 -39.86
C LEU A 15 11.12 -16.40 -39.28
N ILE A 16 10.94 -17.59 -39.86
CA ILE A 16 9.96 -18.57 -39.37
C ILE A 16 10.29 -18.99 -37.94
N MET A 17 11.56 -19.27 -37.64
CA MET A 17 12.02 -19.63 -36.30
C MET A 17 11.75 -18.50 -35.29
N ASN A 18 12.04 -17.25 -35.65
CA ASN A 18 11.78 -16.10 -34.77
C ASN A 18 10.28 -15.93 -34.45
N VAL A 19 9.40 -16.08 -35.45
CA VAL A 19 7.94 -16.04 -35.24
C VAL A 19 7.49 -17.20 -34.34
N PHE A 20 8.02 -18.40 -34.57
CA PHE A 20 7.72 -19.57 -33.74
C PHE A 20 8.17 -19.38 -32.28
N PHE A 21 9.41 -18.94 -32.05
CA PHE A 21 9.93 -18.65 -30.71
C PHE A 21 9.12 -17.55 -30.03
N GLY A 22 8.80 -16.45 -30.73
CA GLY A 22 7.96 -15.40 -30.17
C GLY A 22 6.59 -15.91 -29.75
N THR A 23 5.98 -16.80 -30.55
CA THR A 23 4.66 -17.39 -30.25
C THR A 23 4.74 -18.34 -29.05
N GLU A 24 5.77 -19.19 -28.97
CA GLU A 24 5.94 -20.12 -27.84
C GLU A 24 6.28 -19.40 -26.54
N VAL A 25 7.15 -18.38 -26.58
CA VAL A 25 7.42 -17.51 -25.42
C VAL A 25 6.14 -16.81 -24.97
N TYR A 26 5.35 -16.27 -25.89
CA TYR A 26 4.08 -15.64 -25.56
C TYR A 26 3.07 -16.64 -24.95
N ARG A 27 2.97 -17.85 -25.50
CA ARG A 27 2.10 -18.91 -24.96
C ARG A 27 2.55 -19.37 -23.58
N GLN A 28 3.85 -19.56 -23.38
CA GLN A 28 4.41 -19.94 -22.09
C GLN A 28 4.15 -18.84 -21.06
N TYR A 29 4.41 -17.57 -21.43
CA TYR A 29 4.10 -16.41 -20.61
C TYR A 29 2.60 -16.36 -20.25
N LYS A 30 1.70 -16.54 -21.23
CA LYS A 30 0.26 -16.55 -20.97
C LYS A 30 -0.14 -17.68 -20.02
N ARG A 31 0.36 -18.90 -20.23
CA ARG A 31 0.04 -20.06 -19.37
C ARG A 31 0.55 -19.90 -17.94
N MET A 32 1.73 -19.32 -17.77
CA MET A 32 2.35 -19.12 -16.45
C MET A 32 1.68 -18.00 -15.67
N ASN A 33 1.27 -16.91 -16.33
CA ASN A 33 0.80 -15.70 -15.65
C ASN A 33 -0.71 -15.49 -15.68
N TYR A 34 -1.46 -16.23 -16.51
CA TYR A 34 -2.91 -16.03 -16.67
C TYR A 34 -3.70 -17.33 -16.63
N TYR A 35 -4.92 -17.25 -16.10
CA TYR A 35 -5.89 -18.34 -16.17
C TYR A 35 -6.46 -18.48 -17.57
N SER A 36 -6.81 -19.72 -17.91
CA SER A 36 -7.58 -20.00 -19.10
C SER A 36 -9.03 -19.50 -18.93
N GLU A 37 -9.68 -19.15 -20.03
CA GLU A 37 -11.09 -18.71 -20.02
C GLU A 37 -12.01 -19.76 -19.38
N LYS A 38 -11.68 -21.04 -19.55
CA LYS A 38 -12.40 -22.15 -18.92
C LYS A 38 -12.25 -22.13 -17.39
N GLU A 39 -11.04 -21.92 -16.88
CA GLU A 39 -10.80 -21.81 -15.43
C GLU A 39 -11.53 -20.59 -14.84
N ILE A 40 -11.45 -19.44 -15.52
CA ILE A 40 -12.15 -18.21 -15.11
C ILE A 40 -13.66 -18.44 -15.05
N SER A 41 -14.23 -19.05 -16.09
CA SER A 41 -15.67 -19.34 -16.15
C SER A 41 -16.10 -20.27 -15.00
N SER A 42 -15.35 -21.34 -14.76
CA SER A 42 -15.64 -22.29 -13.68
C SER A 42 -15.54 -21.66 -12.29
N VAL A 43 -14.55 -20.80 -12.05
CA VAL A 43 -14.38 -20.09 -10.77
C VAL A 43 -15.49 -19.07 -10.56
N THR A 44 -15.85 -18.33 -11.61
CA THR A 44 -16.95 -17.36 -11.57
C THR A 44 -18.27 -18.05 -11.24
N GLU A 45 -18.57 -19.18 -11.87
CA GLU A 45 -19.75 -19.99 -11.60
C GLU A 45 -19.77 -20.44 -10.14
N LEU A 46 -18.67 -21.04 -9.66
CA LEU A 46 -18.54 -21.56 -8.30
C LEU A 46 -18.64 -20.47 -7.21
N LEU A 47 -18.13 -19.26 -7.46
CA LEU A 47 -18.29 -18.13 -6.55
C LEU A 47 -19.73 -17.60 -6.55
N SER A 48 -20.38 -17.58 -7.71
CA SER A 48 -21.76 -17.09 -7.87
C SER A 48 -22.79 -17.97 -7.15
N GLU A 49 -22.52 -19.27 -7.03
CA GLU A 49 -23.31 -20.19 -6.20
C GLU A 49 -23.39 -19.73 -4.73
N SER A 50 -22.35 -19.05 -4.25
CA SER A 50 -22.23 -18.54 -2.88
C SER A 50 -22.61 -17.06 -2.76
N GLY A 51 -23.17 -16.47 -3.83
CA GLY A 51 -23.59 -15.07 -3.85
C GLY A 51 -22.46 -14.07 -4.09
N ILE A 52 -21.23 -14.52 -4.40
CA ILE A 52 -20.11 -13.65 -4.78
C ILE A 52 -20.04 -13.52 -6.31
N TYR A 53 -19.98 -12.30 -6.82
CA TYR A 53 -19.80 -12.00 -8.23
C TYR A 53 -18.47 -11.31 -8.44
N VAL A 54 -17.65 -11.81 -9.36
CA VAL A 54 -16.34 -11.26 -9.67
C VAL A 54 -16.27 -10.98 -11.16
N ASN A 55 -15.72 -9.83 -11.54
CA ASN A 55 -15.45 -9.53 -12.94
C ASN A 55 -14.32 -10.44 -13.46
N GLU A 56 -14.51 -11.05 -14.62
CA GLU A 56 -13.52 -11.91 -15.27
C GLU A 56 -12.13 -11.26 -15.37
N ASP A 57 -12.06 -9.94 -15.56
CA ASP A 57 -10.79 -9.22 -15.66
C ASP A 57 -9.95 -9.31 -14.37
N ILE A 58 -10.59 -9.37 -13.21
CA ILE A 58 -9.92 -9.56 -11.90
C ILE A 58 -9.33 -10.99 -11.81
N LEU A 59 -10.04 -11.96 -12.38
CA LEU A 59 -9.66 -13.37 -12.40
C LEU A 59 -8.62 -13.71 -13.47
N ARG A 60 -8.14 -12.76 -14.28
CA ARG A 60 -7.23 -13.09 -15.39
C ARG A 60 -5.82 -13.42 -14.95
N ALA A 61 -5.30 -12.79 -13.89
CA ALA A 61 -3.91 -12.98 -13.46
C ALA A 61 -3.77 -14.11 -12.44
N LYS A 62 -2.88 -15.08 -12.70
CA LYS A 62 -2.57 -16.24 -11.84
C LYS A 62 -1.79 -15.86 -10.59
N LYS A 63 -0.73 -15.08 -10.73
CA LYS A 63 0.15 -14.78 -9.61
C LYS A 63 0.83 -13.46 -9.88
N LEU A 64 0.51 -12.46 -9.08
CA LEU A 64 1.41 -11.33 -8.92
C LEU A 64 2.48 -11.78 -7.93
N SER A 65 3.72 -11.95 -8.42
CA SER A 65 4.88 -12.16 -7.55
C SER A 65 5.24 -10.81 -6.93
N ILE A 66 4.51 -10.47 -5.88
CA ILE A 66 4.78 -9.28 -5.09
C ILE A 66 5.85 -9.64 -4.08
N PRO A 67 7.01 -9.00 -4.12
CA PRO A 67 8.06 -9.32 -3.17
C PRO A 67 7.68 -8.87 -1.77
N ALA A 68 8.01 -9.69 -0.77
CA ALA A 68 8.14 -9.20 0.58
C ALA A 68 9.48 -8.45 0.74
N TYR A 69 9.49 -7.46 1.61
CA TYR A 69 10.72 -6.77 1.96
C TYR A 69 10.98 -6.80 3.45
N MET A 70 12.23 -6.58 3.82
CA MET A 70 12.62 -6.34 5.21
C MET A 70 13.65 -5.23 5.32
N ARG A 71 13.76 -4.71 6.54
CA ARG A 71 14.85 -3.87 7.02
C ARG A 71 15.15 -4.27 8.45
N THR A 72 16.42 -4.49 8.77
CA THR A 72 16.87 -4.42 10.16
C THR A 72 17.50 -3.05 10.37
N SER A 73 17.03 -2.32 11.37
CA SER A 73 17.50 -0.98 11.69
C SER A 73 18.36 -0.98 12.94
N SER A 74 19.44 -0.20 12.91
CA SER A 74 20.20 0.14 14.12
C SER A 74 19.70 1.44 14.72
N ASP A 75 19.84 1.60 16.05
CA ASP A 75 19.55 2.85 16.73
C ASP A 75 20.27 4.05 16.09
N VAL A 76 21.48 3.85 15.55
CA VAL A 76 22.26 4.90 14.88
C VAL A 76 21.59 5.39 13.60
N GLU A 77 21.05 4.47 12.80
CA GLU A 77 20.32 4.80 11.57
C GLU A 77 19.01 5.51 11.89
N LEU A 78 18.27 5.03 12.89
CA LEU A 78 17.03 5.66 13.34
C LEU A 78 17.28 7.07 13.87
N LEU A 79 18.26 7.25 14.76
CA LEU A 79 18.64 8.58 15.27
C LEU A 79 19.06 9.52 14.14
N SER A 80 19.71 9.01 13.09
CA SER A 80 20.09 9.81 11.93
C SER A 80 18.87 10.25 11.11
N ALA A 81 17.86 9.38 10.95
CA ALA A 81 16.60 9.74 10.33
C ALA A 81 15.82 10.78 11.16
N LEU A 82 15.76 10.60 12.48
CA LEU A 82 15.08 11.52 13.40
C LEU A 82 15.72 12.92 13.40
N ARG A 83 17.03 13.02 13.20
CA ARG A 83 17.75 14.30 13.09
C ARG A 83 17.35 15.14 11.88
N LEU A 84 16.65 14.58 10.89
CA LEU A 84 16.06 15.36 9.80
C LEU A 84 15.04 16.38 10.31
N PHE A 85 14.37 16.08 11.42
CA PHE A 85 13.32 16.92 11.98
C PHE A 85 13.86 17.95 13.00
N GLY A 86 15.00 17.67 13.64
CA GLY A 86 15.60 18.57 14.63
C GLY A 86 16.51 17.88 15.65
N ASN A 87 16.59 18.46 16.85
CA ASN A 87 17.40 17.94 17.95
C ASN A 87 16.69 16.77 18.63
N VAL A 88 17.34 15.62 18.66
CA VAL A 88 16.78 14.37 19.19
C VAL A 88 17.14 14.20 20.67
N SER A 89 16.14 13.85 21.48
CA SER A 89 16.26 13.46 22.87
C SER A 89 15.44 12.20 23.14
N ARG A 90 15.71 11.51 24.25
CA ARG A 90 15.00 10.28 24.61
C ARG A 90 14.07 10.54 25.80
N GLY A 91 12.80 10.20 25.65
CA GLY A 91 11.77 10.29 26.68
C GLY A 91 11.21 8.89 26.97
N GLY A 92 11.91 8.11 27.77
CA GLY A 92 11.56 6.71 28.02
C GLY A 92 11.68 5.84 26.76
N GLU A 93 10.57 5.21 26.36
CA GLU A 93 10.44 4.36 25.16
C GLU A 93 10.14 5.16 23.87
N LYS A 94 10.05 6.49 23.96
CA LYS A 94 9.81 7.37 22.82
C LYS A 94 11.03 8.26 22.52
N TYR A 95 11.20 8.60 21.25
CA TYR A 95 12.12 9.63 20.80
C TYR A 95 11.39 10.96 20.66
N ILE A 96 11.94 12.02 21.25
CA ILE A 96 11.38 13.37 21.17
C ILE A 96 12.34 14.21 20.34
N VAL A 97 11.84 14.77 19.24
CA VAL A 97 12.60 15.65 18.37
C VAL A 97 12.04 17.07 18.47
N SER A 98 12.90 18.05 18.73
CA SER A 98 12.48 19.46 18.85
C SER A 98 13.21 20.34 17.84
N ASN A 99 12.47 21.28 17.24
CA ASN A 99 12.99 22.30 16.34
C ASN A 99 12.25 23.62 16.56
N GLY A 100 12.87 24.52 17.35
CA GLY A 100 12.19 25.71 17.85
C GLY A 100 11.01 25.32 18.74
N TYR A 101 9.82 25.81 18.40
CA TYR A 101 8.55 25.49 19.08
C TYR A 101 7.89 24.19 18.59
N LYS A 102 8.39 23.61 17.49
CA LYS A 102 7.86 22.39 16.90
C LYS A 102 8.42 21.17 17.60
N THR A 103 7.56 20.20 17.89
CA THR A 103 7.95 18.95 18.54
C THR A 103 7.35 17.76 17.80
N TRP A 104 8.18 16.74 17.59
CA TRP A 104 7.80 15.43 17.08
C TRP A 104 8.07 14.38 18.14
N ILE A 105 7.20 13.38 18.22
CA ILE A 105 7.38 12.24 19.10
C ILE A 105 7.24 10.98 18.24
N PHE A 106 8.24 10.11 18.30
CA PHE A 106 8.27 8.84 17.57
C PHE A 106 8.36 7.68 18.56
N GLY A 107 7.45 6.71 18.41
CA GLY A 107 7.52 5.45 19.13
C GLY A 107 8.32 4.38 18.40
N ASN A 108 8.80 3.37 19.14
CA ASN A 108 9.51 2.22 18.56
C ASN A 108 8.62 1.36 17.65
N ASP A 109 7.30 1.47 17.80
CA ASP A 109 6.27 0.84 16.96
C ASP A 109 5.99 1.62 15.67
N GLY A 110 6.75 2.69 15.40
CA GLY A 110 6.55 3.60 14.27
C GLY A 110 5.37 4.55 14.44
N SER A 111 4.81 4.66 15.65
CA SER A 111 3.88 5.73 15.97
C SER A 111 4.55 7.10 15.86
N PHE A 112 3.77 8.08 15.45
CA PHE A 112 4.18 9.44 15.16
C PHE A 112 3.19 10.41 15.78
N GLU A 113 3.71 11.45 16.43
CA GLU A 113 2.95 12.63 16.82
C GLU A 113 3.74 13.89 16.45
N TYR A 114 3.04 14.93 16.01
CA TYR A 114 3.59 16.24 15.69
C TYR A 114 2.74 17.34 16.33
N ARG A 115 3.40 18.35 16.90
CA ARG A 115 2.77 19.55 17.44
C ARG A 115 3.58 20.79 17.09
N SER A 116 2.90 21.79 16.53
CA SER A 116 3.45 23.14 16.33
C SER A 116 3.39 23.99 17.61
N ALA A 117 2.53 23.65 18.57
CA ALA A 117 2.48 24.28 19.90
C ALA A 117 1.86 23.31 20.93
N GLU A 118 2.06 23.56 22.23
CA GLU A 118 1.59 22.67 23.31
C GLU A 118 0.07 22.45 23.28
N ASN A 119 -0.72 23.49 22.98
CA ASN A 119 -2.18 23.49 23.13
C ASN A 119 -2.96 23.28 21.81
N VAL A 120 -2.38 22.58 20.83
CA VAL A 120 -3.07 22.27 19.57
C VAL A 120 -3.87 20.97 19.69
N SER A 121 -5.10 20.95 19.20
CA SER A 121 -5.91 19.73 19.11
C SER A 121 -5.28 18.70 18.18
N MET A 122 -5.45 17.41 18.48
CA MET A 122 -4.98 16.34 17.61
C MET A 122 -6.02 16.01 16.53
N PRO A 123 -5.60 15.57 15.33
CA PRO A 123 -6.52 15.30 14.23
C PRO A 123 -7.63 14.29 14.55
N VAL A 124 -7.31 13.18 15.21
CA VAL A 124 -8.27 12.09 15.52
C VAL A 124 -9.32 12.57 16.52
N SER A 125 -8.94 13.38 17.51
CA SER A 125 -9.92 13.91 18.47
C SER A 125 -10.93 14.87 17.81
N LEU A 126 -10.54 15.58 16.76
CA LEU A 126 -11.45 16.41 15.96
C LEU A 126 -12.43 15.55 15.14
N ILE A 127 -11.97 14.42 14.59
CA ILE A 127 -12.83 13.46 13.89
C ILE A 127 -13.83 12.83 14.85
N GLU A 128 -13.36 12.34 16.00
CA GLU A 128 -14.20 11.64 17.00
C GLU A 128 -15.23 12.55 17.66
N SER A 129 -14.91 13.84 17.85
CA SER A 129 -15.85 14.83 18.38
C SER A 129 -16.97 15.20 17.41
N GLY A 130 -16.87 14.82 16.12
CA GLY A 130 -17.83 15.18 15.09
C GLY A 130 -17.75 16.65 14.66
N THR A 131 -16.67 17.35 15.03
CA THR A 131 -16.46 18.77 14.69
C THR A 131 -16.17 18.95 13.20
N VAL A 132 -15.60 17.92 12.55
CA VAL A 132 -15.26 17.94 11.12
C VAL A 132 -16.20 17.05 10.31
N SER A 133 -16.44 17.41 9.05
CA SER A 133 -17.25 16.63 8.10
C SER A 133 -16.38 16.06 6.98
N ALA A 134 -16.63 14.82 6.59
CA ALA A 134 -15.91 14.16 5.50
C ALA A 134 -16.17 14.84 4.14
N VAL A 135 -15.12 14.96 3.33
CA VAL A 135 -15.16 15.46 1.96
C VAL A 135 -14.79 14.31 1.02
N PHE A 136 -15.63 14.10 0.00
CA PHE A 136 -15.48 12.98 -0.94
C PHE A 136 -14.82 13.38 -2.28
N MET A 137 -14.82 14.67 -2.61
CA MET A 137 -14.14 15.23 -3.79
C MET A 137 -12.87 15.92 -3.32
N ILE A 138 -11.74 15.21 -3.32
CA ILE A 138 -10.48 15.69 -2.73
C ILE A 138 -9.52 16.32 -3.74
N ASP A 139 -9.72 16.11 -5.04
CA ASP A 139 -8.79 16.50 -6.11
C ASP A 139 -8.40 17.99 -6.08
N GLU A 140 -9.33 18.86 -5.73
CA GLU A 140 -9.12 20.31 -5.64
C GLU A 140 -8.18 20.71 -4.47
N TYR A 141 -8.00 19.82 -3.49
CA TYR A 141 -7.20 20.05 -2.30
C TYR A 141 -5.85 19.33 -2.33
N THR A 142 -5.72 18.28 -3.15
CA THR A 142 -4.59 17.34 -3.14
C THR A 142 -3.23 18.04 -3.21
N GLU A 143 -3.00 18.88 -4.23
CA GLU A 143 -1.71 19.54 -4.43
C GLU A 143 -1.28 20.37 -3.21
N ARG A 144 -2.21 21.15 -2.65
CA ARG A 144 -1.93 22.01 -1.49
C ARG A 144 -1.66 21.18 -0.23
N LEU A 145 -2.49 20.17 0.04
CA LEU A 145 -2.39 19.37 1.26
C LEU A 145 -1.15 18.44 1.24
N GLU A 146 -0.80 17.90 0.07
CA GLU A 146 0.44 17.14 -0.11
C GLU A 146 1.69 18.02 -0.01
N ALA A 147 1.63 19.26 -0.48
CA ALA A 147 2.72 20.23 -0.27
C ALA A 147 2.92 20.54 1.22
N ALA A 148 1.83 20.75 1.98
CA ALA A 148 1.87 20.95 3.42
C ALA A 148 2.46 19.73 4.16
N MET A 149 2.01 18.52 3.78
CA MET A 149 2.54 17.25 4.30
C MET A 149 4.05 17.12 4.05
N ASN A 150 4.50 17.39 2.82
CA ASN A 150 5.92 17.32 2.46
C ASN A 150 6.77 18.34 3.21
N GLY A 151 6.20 19.50 3.59
CA GLY A 151 6.88 20.50 4.43
C GLY A 151 7.17 20.04 5.87
N ILE A 152 6.47 19.02 6.37
CA ILE A 152 6.71 18.45 7.71
C ILE A 152 7.45 17.12 7.65
N ILE A 153 7.01 16.20 6.79
CA ILE A 153 7.55 14.83 6.74
C ILE A 153 8.82 14.76 5.90
N CYS A 154 8.92 15.58 4.84
CA CYS A 154 10.06 15.66 3.93
C CYS A 154 10.48 14.29 3.33
N PHE A 155 9.57 13.60 2.62
CA PHE A 155 9.88 12.28 2.04
C PHE A 155 11.11 12.28 1.12
N ASP A 156 11.39 13.37 0.41
CA ASP A 156 12.61 13.50 -0.40
C ASP A 156 13.89 13.39 0.45
N ASN A 157 13.90 14.01 1.63
CA ASN A 157 15.02 13.93 2.56
C ASN A 157 15.13 12.54 3.19
N ILE A 158 13.97 11.92 3.51
CA ILE A 158 13.91 10.54 4.00
C ILE A 158 14.51 9.59 2.96
N ASN A 159 14.08 9.69 1.70
CA ASN A 159 14.58 8.88 0.59
C ASN A 159 16.08 9.09 0.35
N ALA A 160 16.60 10.29 0.60
CA ALA A 160 18.00 10.64 0.43
C ALA A 160 18.91 10.21 1.60
N LEU A 161 18.36 9.69 2.70
CA LEU A 161 19.17 9.24 3.84
C LEU A 161 20.19 8.18 3.42
N PRO A 162 21.44 8.24 3.93
CA PRO A 162 22.42 7.20 3.66
C PRO A 162 21.93 5.79 4.02
N ALA A 163 21.13 5.68 5.09
CA ALA A 163 20.52 4.42 5.54
C ALA A 163 19.45 3.86 4.57
N ASN A 164 18.90 4.70 3.69
CA ASN A 164 17.90 4.34 2.69
C ASN A 164 18.50 4.21 1.28
N LYS A 165 19.83 4.28 1.16
CA LYS A 165 20.51 4.10 -0.12
C LYS A 165 20.24 2.71 -0.69
N GLY A 166 19.62 2.66 -1.87
CA GLY A 166 19.24 1.40 -2.54
C GLY A 166 17.95 0.77 -2.02
N ALA A 167 17.30 1.39 -1.03
CA ALA A 167 15.97 1.01 -0.60
C ALA A 167 14.91 1.38 -1.65
N LYS A 168 13.71 0.82 -1.51
CA LYS A 168 12.57 1.25 -2.30
C LYS A 168 12.11 2.64 -1.86
N PRO A 169 11.98 3.61 -2.78
CA PRO A 169 11.57 4.96 -2.41
C PRO A 169 10.14 4.93 -1.86
N SER A 170 9.90 5.85 -0.94
CA SER A 170 8.60 6.02 -0.29
C SER A 170 8.09 7.44 -0.47
N HIS A 171 6.78 7.56 -0.55
CA HIS A 171 6.06 8.83 -0.60
C HIS A 171 4.74 8.67 0.15
N ALA A 172 3.95 9.73 0.27
CA ALA A 172 2.60 9.63 0.79
C ALA A 172 1.62 10.41 -0.08
N GLU A 173 0.39 9.89 -0.19
CA GLU A 173 -0.69 10.47 -0.98
C GLU A 173 -1.90 10.76 -0.09
N LEU A 174 -2.63 11.83 -0.42
CA LEU A 174 -3.87 12.18 0.27
C LEU A 174 -4.93 11.08 0.04
N TYR A 175 -5.45 10.52 1.13
CA TYR A 175 -6.44 9.43 1.06
C TYR A 175 -7.84 9.86 1.52
N ARG A 176 -7.94 10.62 2.61
CA ARG A 176 -9.22 11.15 3.11
C ARG A 176 -9.05 12.57 3.60
N LEU A 177 -10.13 13.33 3.49
CA LEU A 177 -10.19 14.72 3.93
C LEU A 177 -11.43 14.94 4.79
N TYR A 178 -11.25 15.68 5.86
CA TYR A 178 -12.33 16.23 6.67
C TYR A 178 -12.13 17.73 6.80
N THR A 179 -13.22 18.48 6.86
CA THR A 179 -13.20 19.95 6.97
C THR A 179 -14.11 20.40 8.10
N ASP A 180 -13.67 21.41 8.83
CA ASP A 180 -14.56 22.21 9.66
C ASP A 180 -14.99 23.47 8.87
N ARG A 181 -16.30 23.65 8.68
CA ARG A 181 -16.85 24.76 7.89
C ARG A 181 -16.73 26.10 8.60
N ASP A 182 -16.62 26.11 9.92
CA ASP A 182 -16.64 27.33 10.72
C ASP A 182 -15.23 27.89 10.94
N THR A 183 -14.21 27.03 10.94
CA THR A 183 -12.82 27.40 11.24
C THR A 183 -11.88 27.34 10.03
N GLY A 184 -12.30 26.69 8.93
CA GLY A 184 -11.46 26.56 7.73
C GLY A 184 -10.30 25.57 7.88
N TYR A 185 -10.26 24.79 8.97
CA TYR A 185 -9.27 23.74 9.18
C TYR A 185 -9.56 22.49 8.33
N TYR A 186 -8.48 21.84 7.92
CA TYR A 186 -8.48 20.55 7.23
C TYR A 186 -7.86 19.49 8.13
N VAL A 187 -8.53 18.35 8.26
CA VAL A 187 -7.94 17.13 8.77
C VAL A 187 -7.72 16.18 7.60
N ALA A 188 -6.46 16.01 7.22
CA ALA A 188 -6.06 15.24 6.04
C ALA A 188 -5.39 13.93 6.46
N MET A 189 -5.91 12.80 5.99
CA MET A 189 -5.33 11.47 6.16
C MET A 189 -4.47 11.16 4.94
N PHE A 190 -3.23 10.77 5.18
CA PHE A 190 -2.28 10.35 4.16
C PHE A 190 -1.93 8.88 4.35
N LEU A 191 -1.72 8.20 3.23
CA LEU A 191 -1.21 6.83 3.21
C LEU A 191 0.20 6.84 2.68
N GLN A 192 1.11 6.13 3.36
CA GLN A 192 2.47 5.96 2.88
C GLN A 192 2.51 4.85 1.83
N TYR A 193 3.22 5.08 0.74
CA TYR A 193 3.47 4.15 -0.35
C TYR A 193 4.94 3.78 -0.39
N THR A 194 5.23 2.54 -0.77
CA THR A 194 6.58 2.04 -1.04
C THR A 194 6.52 1.15 -2.28
N ASP A 195 7.44 1.36 -3.23
CA ASP A 195 7.45 0.63 -4.51
C ASP A 195 6.11 0.70 -5.27
N LYS A 196 5.44 1.87 -5.22
CA LYS A 196 4.10 2.13 -5.81
C LYS A 196 2.95 1.34 -5.19
N MET A 197 3.17 0.67 -4.07
CA MET A 197 2.13 -0.03 -3.32
C MET A 197 1.85 0.72 -2.03
N GLN A 198 0.57 0.88 -1.72
CA GLN A 198 0.12 1.40 -0.42
C GLN A 198 0.68 0.54 0.70
N THR A 199 1.05 1.15 1.82
CA THR A 199 1.40 0.46 3.06
C THR A 199 0.29 0.61 4.11
N SER A 200 0.35 -0.18 5.18
CA SER A 200 -0.53 -0.04 6.35
C SER A 200 -0.22 1.21 7.19
N GLN A 201 0.80 1.98 6.85
CA GLN A 201 1.12 3.23 7.55
C GLN A 201 0.21 4.35 7.07
N ALA A 202 -0.49 4.94 8.03
CA ALA A 202 -1.40 6.03 7.80
C ALA A 202 -1.21 7.08 8.89
N PHE A 203 -1.26 8.34 8.49
CA PHE A 203 -1.16 9.45 9.43
C PHE A 203 -2.10 10.57 9.03
N TYR A 204 -2.54 11.31 10.03
CA TYR A 204 -3.43 12.44 9.93
C TYR A 204 -2.68 13.72 10.24
N LEU A 205 -2.94 14.77 9.49
CA LEU A 205 -2.44 16.12 9.74
C LEU A 205 -3.61 17.08 9.90
N LEU A 206 -3.53 17.96 10.90
CA LEU A 206 -4.39 19.14 11.03
C LEU A 206 -3.68 20.31 10.35
N ILE A 207 -4.33 20.88 9.35
CA ILE A 207 -3.78 21.91 8.47
C ILE A 207 -4.73 23.11 8.49
N ASP A 208 -4.18 24.32 8.64
CA ASP A 208 -4.97 25.55 8.60
C ASP A 208 -5.33 26.00 7.18
N GLU A 209 -6.09 27.09 7.09
CA GLU A 209 -6.51 27.68 5.82
C GLU A 209 -5.33 28.13 4.92
N ASN A 210 -4.19 28.46 5.54
CA ASN A 210 -2.97 28.91 4.89
C ASN A 210 -2.08 27.74 4.44
N GLY A 211 -2.41 26.50 4.80
CA GLY A 211 -1.61 25.32 4.50
C GLY A 211 -0.52 25.05 5.55
N GLU A 212 -0.57 25.69 6.72
CA GLU A 212 0.34 25.39 7.82
C GLU A 212 -0.14 24.15 8.60
N VAL A 213 0.76 23.19 8.80
CA VAL A 213 0.48 22.02 9.62
C VAL A 213 0.57 22.40 11.10
N LEU A 214 -0.51 22.21 11.84
CA LEU A 214 -0.61 22.56 13.25
C LEU A 214 -0.30 21.38 14.16
N SER A 215 -0.79 20.20 13.82
CA SER A 215 -0.57 18.95 14.54
C SER A 215 -0.68 17.74 13.61
N GLY A 216 -0.23 16.58 14.06
CA GLY A 216 -0.34 15.34 13.30
C GLY A 216 -0.17 14.11 14.16
N GLU A 217 -0.78 13.00 13.77
CA GLU A 217 -0.60 11.71 14.44
C GLU A 217 -0.82 10.52 13.52
N GLY A 218 -0.27 9.37 13.87
CA GLY A 218 -0.52 8.11 13.18
C GLY A 218 0.72 7.24 13.20
N SER A 219 0.99 6.59 12.07
CA SER A 219 2.14 5.71 11.91
C SER A 219 2.89 6.00 10.61
N ILE A 220 4.22 5.95 10.67
CA ILE A 220 5.10 6.21 9.52
C ILE A 220 6.41 5.40 9.61
N SER A 221 6.88 4.89 8.47
CA SER A 221 8.22 4.30 8.33
C SER A 221 9.21 5.34 7.81
N LEU A 222 10.22 5.68 8.61
CA LEU A 222 11.33 6.58 8.22
C LEU A 222 12.51 5.83 7.59
N LEU A 223 12.70 4.57 7.98
CA LEU A 223 13.73 3.70 7.42
C LEU A 223 13.06 2.76 6.44
N LEU A 224 13.57 2.74 5.21
CA LEU A 224 12.90 2.11 4.09
C LEU A 224 13.43 0.68 3.86
N PRO A 225 12.61 -0.21 3.28
CA PRO A 225 13.00 -1.58 3.04
C PRO A 225 14.14 -1.64 2.03
N ASN A 226 15.23 -2.30 2.41
CA ASN A 226 16.44 -2.44 1.58
C ASN A 226 16.75 -3.89 1.20
N GLU A 227 16.10 -4.86 1.84
CA GLU A 227 16.28 -6.28 1.54
C GLU A 227 15.01 -6.86 0.93
N LYS A 228 15.16 -7.50 -0.23
CA LYS A 228 14.10 -8.23 -0.92
C LYS A 228 14.10 -9.68 -0.46
N LEU A 229 13.02 -10.12 0.16
CA LEU A 229 12.86 -11.50 0.59
C LEU A 229 12.35 -12.37 -0.55
N LYS A 230 12.89 -13.58 -0.65
CA LYS A 230 12.39 -14.60 -1.59
C LYS A 230 11.24 -15.35 -0.93
N THR A 231 10.03 -14.85 -1.12
CA THR A 231 8.80 -15.47 -0.63
C THR A 231 7.90 -15.85 -1.79
N ASP A 232 7.23 -17.00 -1.66
CA ASP A 232 6.16 -17.39 -2.58
C ASP A 232 4.84 -16.81 -2.09
N CYS A 233 4.16 -16.07 -2.97
CA CYS A 233 2.79 -15.67 -2.68
C CYS A 233 1.82 -16.82 -2.93
N VAL A 234 0.78 -16.90 -2.10
CA VAL A 234 -0.39 -17.74 -2.35
C VAL A 234 -1.08 -17.29 -3.62
N ASP A 235 -1.76 -18.24 -4.24
CA ASP A 235 -2.56 -17.98 -5.42
C ASP A 235 -3.85 -17.22 -5.04
N LEU A 236 -4.29 -16.30 -5.88
CA LEU A 236 -5.55 -15.59 -5.73
C LEU A 236 -6.75 -16.55 -5.72
N LEU A 237 -6.65 -17.71 -6.38
CA LEU A 237 -7.67 -18.76 -6.23
C LEU A 237 -7.81 -19.28 -4.79
N THR A 238 -6.70 -19.42 -4.06
CA THR A 238 -6.74 -19.83 -2.65
C THR A 238 -7.55 -18.82 -1.83
N VAL A 239 -7.33 -17.53 -2.08
CA VAL A 239 -8.08 -16.44 -1.46
C VAL A 239 -9.57 -16.53 -1.81
N PHE A 240 -9.91 -16.71 -3.09
CA PHE A 240 -11.31 -16.81 -3.52
C PHE A 240 -12.04 -18.03 -2.98
N PHE A 241 -11.36 -19.17 -2.81
CA PHE A 241 -11.98 -20.33 -2.17
C PHE A 241 -12.27 -20.11 -0.69
N ASP A 242 -11.42 -19.37 0.03
CA ASP A 242 -11.70 -18.97 1.41
C ASP A 242 -12.87 -17.96 1.46
N GLU A 243 -12.91 -17.01 0.54
CA GLU A 243 -14.02 -16.06 0.43
C GLU A 243 -15.35 -16.74 0.11
N LYS A 244 -15.34 -17.78 -0.74
CA LYS A 244 -16.52 -18.61 -0.98
C LYS A 244 -17.05 -19.20 0.32
N ARG A 245 -16.17 -19.83 1.11
CA ARG A 245 -16.52 -20.45 2.39
C ARG A 245 -17.09 -19.40 3.37
N TRP A 246 -16.51 -18.20 3.38
CA TRP A 246 -17.04 -17.09 4.17
C TRP A 246 -18.44 -16.68 3.69
N ALA A 247 -18.65 -16.51 2.39
CA ALA A 247 -19.94 -16.09 1.85
C ALA A 247 -21.03 -17.13 2.07
N ASP A 248 -20.72 -18.42 1.94
CA ASP A 248 -21.65 -19.51 2.30
C ASP A 248 -22.16 -19.34 3.74
N ALA A 249 -21.26 -19.06 4.70
CA ALA A 249 -21.63 -18.80 6.09
C ALA A 249 -22.40 -17.48 6.26
N TYR A 250 -21.97 -16.43 5.56
CA TYR A 250 -22.57 -15.09 5.60
C TYR A 250 -24.03 -15.11 5.16
N PHE A 251 -24.34 -15.72 4.02
CA PHE A 251 -25.71 -15.80 3.50
C PHE A 251 -26.56 -16.84 4.22
N SER A 252 -25.95 -17.91 4.76
CA SER A 252 -26.66 -18.87 5.63
C SER A 252 -27.18 -18.23 6.93
N SER A 253 -26.61 -17.09 7.35
CA SER A 253 -27.03 -16.36 8.55
C SER A 253 -28.30 -15.50 8.38
N GLY A 254 -28.97 -15.59 7.23
CA GLY A 254 -30.22 -14.86 6.95
C GLY A 254 -30.03 -13.51 6.26
N LYS A 255 -28.79 -13.13 5.93
CA LYS A 255 -28.53 -12.04 5.01
C LYS A 255 -28.95 -12.47 3.60
N THR A 256 -29.70 -11.62 2.91
CA THR A 256 -30.13 -11.85 1.53
C THR A 256 -29.47 -10.83 0.63
N GLY A 257 -28.95 -11.26 -0.52
CA GLY A 257 -28.29 -10.35 -1.45
C GLY A 257 -27.23 -11.02 -2.30
N ARG A 258 -26.50 -10.18 -3.03
CA ARG A 258 -25.35 -10.54 -3.85
C ARG A 258 -24.23 -9.57 -3.51
N LEU A 259 -23.00 -10.07 -3.43
CA LEU A 259 -21.81 -9.26 -3.21
C LEU A 259 -21.02 -9.22 -4.51
N LEU A 260 -20.93 -8.04 -5.11
CA LEU A 260 -20.02 -7.82 -6.23
C LEU A 260 -18.66 -7.42 -5.64
N LEU A 261 -17.60 -8.12 -6.02
CA LEU A 261 -16.23 -7.66 -5.79
C LEU A 261 -15.99 -6.42 -6.66
N SER A 262 -16.08 -5.25 -6.05
CA SER A 262 -15.95 -3.97 -6.74
C SER A 262 -14.50 -3.60 -7.00
N GLU A 263 -13.60 -3.98 -6.10
CA GLU A 263 -12.18 -3.64 -6.21
C GLU A 263 -11.28 -4.74 -5.63
N LEU A 264 -10.14 -4.94 -6.28
CA LEU A 264 -9.04 -5.76 -5.80
C LEU A 264 -7.76 -4.97 -5.98
N TYR A 265 -7.03 -4.75 -4.88
CA TYR A 265 -5.73 -4.08 -4.92
C TYR A 265 -4.76 -4.71 -3.94
N TYR A 266 -3.48 -4.47 -4.17
CA TYR A 266 -2.41 -4.99 -3.33
C TYR A 266 -1.78 -3.88 -2.50
N SER A 267 -1.43 -4.21 -1.26
CA SER A 267 -0.74 -3.33 -0.32
C SER A 267 0.37 -4.07 0.42
N TYR A 268 1.12 -3.36 1.24
CA TYR A 268 2.03 -3.91 2.23
C TYR A 268 1.52 -3.69 3.64
N ASP A 269 1.43 -4.74 4.42
CA ASP A 269 1.31 -4.61 5.85
C ASP A 269 2.69 -4.62 6.48
N ILE A 270 2.91 -3.64 7.35
CA ILE A 270 4.19 -3.46 8.03
C ILE A 270 4.13 -4.06 9.43
N TYR A 271 5.06 -4.97 9.70
CA TYR A 271 5.24 -5.60 11.00
C TYR A 271 6.59 -5.19 11.58
N ARG A 272 6.58 -4.63 12.80
CA ARG A 272 7.78 -4.24 13.53
C ARG A 272 8.02 -5.21 14.68
N LEU A 273 9.23 -5.73 14.75
CA LEU A 273 9.71 -6.58 15.84
C LEU A 273 10.49 -5.75 16.86
N SER A 274 10.57 -6.25 18.09
CA SER A 274 11.30 -5.59 19.18
C SER A 274 12.82 -5.52 18.96
N ASP A 275 13.35 -6.28 18.00
CA ASP A 275 14.77 -6.26 17.63
C ASP A 275 15.12 -5.16 16.60
N GLY A 276 14.15 -4.31 16.25
CA GLY A 276 14.32 -3.25 15.25
C GLY A 276 14.16 -3.72 13.80
N SER A 277 13.73 -4.97 13.59
CA SER A 277 13.37 -5.48 12.27
C SER A 277 11.96 -5.04 11.87
N GLU A 278 11.83 -4.62 10.62
CA GLU A 278 10.58 -4.21 10.00
C GLU A 278 10.36 -5.04 8.73
N TYR A 279 9.18 -5.66 8.61
CA TYR A 279 8.79 -6.52 7.49
C TYR A 279 7.63 -5.90 6.73
N TYR A 280 7.76 -5.83 5.41
CA TYR A 280 6.74 -5.36 4.48
C TYR A 280 6.16 -6.58 3.80
N VAL A 281 5.01 -7.01 4.28
CA VAL A 281 4.35 -8.26 3.88
C VAL A 281 3.24 -7.94 2.88
N PRO A 282 3.30 -8.50 1.66
CA PRO A 282 2.29 -8.24 0.65
C PRO A 282 0.92 -8.73 1.13
N THR A 283 -0.09 -7.92 0.92
CA THR A 283 -1.48 -8.18 1.27
C THR A 283 -2.35 -7.92 0.05
N VAL A 284 -3.36 -8.75 -0.18
CA VAL A 284 -4.43 -8.45 -1.15
C VAL A 284 -5.66 -8.00 -0.40
N ASN A 285 -6.29 -6.93 -0.89
CA ASN A 285 -7.49 -6.36 -0.32
C ASN A 285 -8.63 -6.51 -1.32
N LEU A 286 -9.77 -6.96 -0.81
CA LEU A 286 -11.00 -7.21 -1.54
C LEU A 286 -12.06 -6.26 -1.00
N ILE A 287 -12.61 -5.40 -1.86
CA ILE A 287 -13.71 -4.51 -1.50
C ILE A 287 -14.97 -4.99 -2.23
N TYR A 288 -16.03 -5.20 -1.45
CA TYR A 288 -17.34 -5.58 -1.96
C TYR A 288 -18.28 -4.38 -2.10
N SER A 289 -19.31 -4.55 -2.93
CA SER A 289 -20.31 -3.52 -3.22
C SER A 289 -21.10 -3.01 -2.02
N ASP A 290 -21.12 -3.74 -0.91
CA ASP A 290 -21.75 -3.30 0.35
C ASP A 290 -20.79 -2.56 1.29
N GLY A 291 -19.54 -2.33 0.85
CA GLY A 291 -18.48 -1.71 1.65
C GLY A 291 -17.73 -2.71 2.53
N THR A 292 -18.05 -4.00 2.51
CA THR A 292 -17.25 -5.01 3.22
C THR A 292 -15.85 -5.05 2.63
N VAL A 293 -14.85 -5.05 3.50
CA VAL A 293 -13.43 -5.16 3.13
C VAL A 293 -12.85 -6.39 3.79
N HIS A 294 -12.16 -7.21 3.00
CA HIS A 294 -11.34 -8.31 3.50
C HIS A 294 -9.91 -8.19 3.01
N SER A 295 -8.98 -8.53 3.89
CA SER A 295 -7.54 -8.45 3.60
C SER A 295 -6.89 -9.80 3.88
N TYR A 296 -6.02 -10.23 2.98
CA TYR A 296 -5.33 -11.52 3.05
C TYR A 296 -3.83 -11.33 2.98
N ASN A 297 -3.11 -11.93 3.92
CA ASN A 297 -1.66 -12.02 3.84
C ASN A 297 -1.29 -12.93 2.66
N MET A 298 -0.55 -12.39 1.70
CA MET A 298 -0.20 -13.12 0.49
C MET A 298 0.88 -14.18 0.73
N ILE A 299 1.56 -14.24 1.88
CA ILE A 299 2.58 -15.25 2.17
C ILE A 299 1.95 -16.53 2.72
N ASP A 300 1.07 -16.43 3.71
CA ASP A 300 0.46 -17.59 4.38
C ASP A 300 -1.00 -17.86 3.95
N GLY A 301 -1.64 -16.92 3.25
CA GLY A 301 -3.03 -17.01 2.82
C GLY A 301 -4.06 -16.79 3.92
N ILE A 302 -3.64 -16.28 5.10
CA ILE A 302 -4.54 -16.08 6.24
C ILE A 302 -5.29 -14.75 6.07
N LYS A 303 -6.61 -14.82 6.26
CA LYS A 303 -7.51 -13.66 6.33
C LYS A 303 -7.27 -12.87 7.63
N LYS A 304 -7.22 -11.55 7.52
CA LYS A 304 -7.03 -10.60 8.63
C LYS A 304 -8.36 -10.12 9.20
#